data_AF-A0A183AMV5-F1
#
_entry.id   AF-A0A183AMV5-F1
#
_cell.length_a   1.000
_cell.length_b   1.000
_cell.length_c   1.000
_cell.angle_alpha   90.00
_cell.angle_beta   90.00
_cell.angle_gamma   90.00
#
_symmetry.space_group_name_H-M   'P 1'
#
loop_
_entity.id
_entity.type
_entity.pdbx_description
1 polymer ?
#
loop_
_entity_poly.entity_id
_entity_poly.type
_entity_poly.pdbx_seq_one_letter_code
_entity_poly.pdbx_strand_id
1 'polypeptide(L)'
;MELSSTELLNLQASPSEIEEWVERFELWYSIRKAGTQNQSALFLTVDGRDLYSLLKNLAFSEVPAKLTYESLNSLLLNHLLPTEFQAHERAKFSSMIRVDHMSCRNFILQPNRQVSR
;
A
#
# COMPACT_ATOMS: atom_id res chain seq x y z
N MET A 1 -23.45 15.18 -8.15
CA MET A 1 -22.45 14.86 -7.12
C MET A 1 -21.11 14.99 -7.78
N GLU A 2 -20.47 16.15 -7.59
CA GLU A 2 -19.05 16.30 -7.87
C GLU A 2 -18.27 15.28 -7.01
N LEU A 3 -17.05 14.92 -7.41
CA LEU A 3 -16.12 14.14 -6.59
C LEU A 3 -15.72 15.01 -5.38
N SER A 4 -16.65 15.23 -4.46
CA SER A 4 -16.39 15.96 -3.23
C SER A 4 -15.55 15.04 -2.36
N SER A 5 -14.24 15.22 -2.43
CA SER A 5 -13.27 14.74 -1.45
C SER A 5 -13.29 13.21 -1.24
N THR A 6 -13.05 12.44 -2.32
CA THR A 6 -12.29 11.21 -2.13
C THR A 6 -10.91 11.67 -1.67
N GLU A 7 -10.61 11.49 -0.38
CA GLU A 7 -9.31 11.82 0.20
C GLU A 7 -8.23 11.30 -0.73
N LEU A 8 -7.41 12.22 -1.25
CA LEU A 8 -6.29 11.85 -2.09
C LEU A 8 -5.42 10.87 -1.29
N LEU A 9 -5.02 9.77 -1.90
CA LEU A 9 -4.12 8.80 -1.30
C LEU A 9 -2.83 9.55 -0.96
N ASN A 10 -2.62 9.69 0.34
CA ASN A 10 -1.38 10.24 0.83
C ASN A 10 -0.29 9.17 0.63
N LEU A 11 0.66 9.42 -0.28
CA LEU A 11 1.78 8.51 -0.55
C LEU A 11 2.72 8.31 0.65
N GLN A 12 2.57 9.11 1.71
CA GLN A 12 3.27 8.97 2.99
C GLN A 12 2.39 8.34 4.09
N ALA A 13 1.20 7.87 3.75
CA ALA A 13 0.31 7.21 4.68
C ALA A 13 0.89 5.87 5.16
N SER A 14 0.44 5.43 6.32
CA SER A 14 0.78 4.11 6.85
C SER A 14 0.18 3.00 5.97
N PRO A 15 0.76 1.78 5.99
CA PRO A 15 0.24 0.63 5.27
C PRO A 15 -1.28 0.41 5.44
N SER A 16 -1.77 0.54 6.68
CA SER A 16 -3.20 0.37 7.00
C SER A 16 -4.10 1.43 6.35
N GLU A 17 -3.64 2.69 6.28
CA GLU A 17 -4.41 3.77 5.65
C GLU A 17 -4.47 3.60 4.13
N ILE A 18 -3.41 3.05 3.52
CA ILE A 18 -3.37 2.71 2.09
C ILE A 18 -4.35 1.59 1.79
N GLU A 19 -4.37 0.52 2.59
CA GLU A 19 -5.32 -0.58 2.46
C GLU A 19 -6.78 -0.10 2.60
N GLU A 20 -7.08 0.69 3.63
CA GLU A 20 -8.42 1.26 3.85
C GLU A 20 -8.85 2.15 2.67
N TRP A 21 -7.93 2.93 2.10
CA TRP A 21 -8.22 3.73 0.93
C TRP A 21 -8.58 2.87 -0.29
N VAL A 22 -7.83 1.79 -0.54
CA VAL A 22 -8.11 0.86 -1.65
C VAL A 22 -9.49 0.22 -1.47
N GLU A 23 -9.82 -0.25 -0.27
CA GLU A 23 -11.16 -0.80 0.03
C GLU A 23 -12.28 0.21 -0.24
N ARG A 24 -12.09 1.47 0.16
CA ARG A 24 -13.05 2.55 -0.09
C ARG A 24 -13.21 2.85 -1.58
N PHE A 25 -12.12 2.81 -2.36
CA PHE A 25 -12.19 2.95 -3.81
C PHE A 25 -13.02 1.82 -4.43
N GLU A 26 -12.80 0.57 -4.02
CA GLU A 26 -13.54 -0.59 -4.53
C GLU A 26 -15.03 -0.53 -4.17
N LEU A 27 -15.36 -0.11 -2.95
CA LEU A 27 -16.73 0.10 -2.52
C LEU A 27 -17.40 1.22 -3.34
N TRP A 28 -16.70 2.34 -3.53
CA TRP A 28 -17.18 3.46 -4.34
C TRP A 28 -17.43 3.04 -5.80
N TYR A 29 -16.48 2.31 -6.40
CA TYR A 29 -16.62 1.78 -7.75
C TYR A 29 -17.81 0.82 -7.87
N SER A 30 -17.98 -0.06 -6.88
CA SER A 30 -19.08 -1.04 -6.84
C SER A 30 -20.46 -0.39 -6.79
N ILE A 31 -20.62 0.69 -6.01
CA ILE A 31 -21.86 1.48 -5.97
C ILE A 31 -22.15 2.14 -7.33
N ARG A 32 -21.09 2.55 -8.05
CA ARG A 32 -21.18 3.30 -9.30
C ARG A 32 -21.22 2.43 -10.56
N LYS A 33 -21.12 1.11 -10.42
CA LYS A 33 -21.08 0.10 -11.51
C LYS A 33 -22.34 0.05 -12.40
N ALA A 34 -23.26 1.01 -12.28
CA ALA A 34 -24.41 1.21 -13.15
C ALA A 34 -24.05 1.57 -14.61
N GLY A 35 -22.77 1.63 -14.98
CA GLY A 35 -22.31 1.79 -16.36
C GLY A 35 -20.96 1.11 -16.60
N THR A 36 -20.66 0.86 -17.88
CA THR A 36 -19.43 0.23 -18.43
C THR A 36 -18.18 1.10 -18.26
N GLN A 37 -17.99 1.72 -17.09
CA GLN A 37 -16.84 2.56 -16.84
C GLN A 37 -15.62 1.68 -16.59
N ASN A 38 -14.51 2.01 -17.25
CA ASN A 38 -13.26 1.30 -17.10
C ASN A 38 -12.66 1.59 -15.71
N GLN A 39 -12.64 0.58 -14.84
CA GLN A 39 -12.12 0.66 -13.47
C GLN A 39 -10.68 1.18 -13.42
N SER A 40 -9.81 0.74 -14.34
CA SER A 40 -8.43 1.22 -14.45
C SER A 40 -8.37 2.73 -14.72
N ALA A 41 -9.23 3.22 -15.62
CA ALA A 41 -9.27 4.64 -15.95
C ALA A 41 -9.78 5.48 -14.77
N LEU A 42 -10.75 4.98 -14.02
CA LEU A 42 -11.22 5.61 -12.79
C LEU A 42 -10.13 5.64 -11.71
N PHE A 43 -9.44 4.52 -11.49
CA PHE A 43 -8.35 4.42 -10.54
C PHE A 43 -7.24 5.43 -10.82
N LEU A 44 -6.86 5.58 -12.10
CA LEU A 44 -5.84 6.52 -12.55
C LEU A 44 -6.26 8.00 -12.49
N THR A 45 -7.56 8.30 -12.37
CA THR A 45 -8.10 9.67 -12.41
C THR A 45 -8.61 10.17 -11.06
N VAL A 46 -9.04 9.28 -10.18
CA VAL A 46 -9.59 9.61 -8.85
C VAL A 46 -8.55 10.32 -7.98
N ASP A 47 -7.29 9.90 -8.08
CA ASP A 47 -6.24 10.34 -7.15
C ASP A 47 -5.29 11.40 -7.70
N GLY A 48 -5.62 11.94 -8.87
CA GLY A 48 -4.90 13.05 -9.47
C GLY A 48 -3.52 12.69 -10.04
N ARG A 49 -2.65 13.71 -10.12
CA ARG A 49 -1.38 13.67 -10.88
C ARG A 49 -0.33 12.75 -10.25
N ASP A 50 -0.29 12.69 -8.92
CA ASP A 50 0.83 12.09 -8.21
C ASP A 50 0.78 10.56 -8.27
N LEU A 51 -0.40 9.97 -8.03
CA LEU A 51 -0.61 8.53 -8.22
C LEU A 51 -0.39 8.11 -9.68
N TYR A 52 -0.91 8.89 -10.63
CA TYR A 52 -0.70 8.61 -12.05
C TYR A 52 0.80 8.64 -12.40
N SER A 53 1.55 9.61 -11.89
CA SER A 53 2.99 9.74 -12.14
C SER A 53 3.77 8.59 -11.50
N LEU A 54 3.39 8.18 -10.28
CA LEU A 54 3.97 7.01 -9.61
C LEU A 54 3.72 5.74 -10.41
N LEU A 55 2.46 5.44 -10.74
CA LEU A 55 2.09 4.24 -11.51
C LEU A 55 2.72 4.24 -12.90
N LYS A 56 2.88 5.41 -13.54
CA LYS A 56 3.61 5.55 -14.80
C LYS A 56 5.08 5.16 -14.66
N ASN A 57 5.74 5.54 -13.58
CA ASN A 57 7.12 5.15 -13.33
C ASN A 57 7.23 3.65 -13.00
N LEU A 58 6.30 3.12 -12.21
CA LEU A 58 6.26 1.70 -11.84
C LEU A 58 5.96 0.78 -13.02
N ALA A 59 5.13 1.22 -13.96
CA ALA A 59 4.78 0.45 -15.15
C ALA A 59 5.92 0.32 -16.18
N PHE A 60 7.05 1.03 -15.98
CA PHE A 60 8.33 1.01 -16.72
C PHE A 60 8.26 1.19 -18.27
N SER A 61 7.50 0.34 -18.96
CA SER A 61 7.37 0.21 -20.41
C SER A 61 5.92 0.34 -20.90
N GLU A 62 4.93 -0.06 -20.09
CA GLU A 62 3.53 -0.03 -20.50
C GLU A 62 2.83 1.27 -20.10
N VAL A 63 1.91 1.73 -20.94
CA VAL A 63 1.06 2.88 -20.60
C VAL A 63 0.11 2.44 -19.48
N PRO A 64 0.07 3.11 -18.31
CA PRO A 64 -0.76 2.68 -17.19
C PRO A 64 -2.24 2.46 -17.54
N ALA A 65 -2.77 3.23 -18.49
CA ALA A 65 -4.14 3.10 -18.98
C ALA A 65 -4.44 1.78 -19.71
N LYS A 66 -3.42 1.02 -20.12
CA LYS A 66 -3.56 -0.32 -20.72
C LYS A 66 -3.56 -1.44 -19.69
N LEU A 67 -3.09 -1.16 -18.47
CA LEU A 67 -3.03 -2.14 -17.40
C LEU A 67 -4.42 -2.38 -16.81
N THR A 68 -4.66 -3.61 -16.37
CA THR A 68 -5.86 -3.94 -15.59
C THR A 68 -5.77 -3.29 -14.21
N TYR A 69 -6.93 -3.06 -13.59
CA TYR A 69 -6.99 -2.55 -12.21
C TYR A 69 -6.15 -3.43 -11.26
N GLU A 70 -6.26 -4.75 -11.36
CA GLU A 70 -5.46 -5.69 -10.53
C GLU A 70 -3.95 -5.48 -10.69
N SER A 71 -3.49 -5.21 -11.92
CA SER A 71 -2.07 -4.96 -12.18
C SER A 71 -1.64 -3.61 -11.59
N LEU A 72 -2.48 -2.58 -11.70
CA LEU A 72 -2.21 -1.26 -11.12
C LEU A 72 -2.23 -1.30 -9.59
N ASN A 73 -3.19 -2.00 -8.99
CA ASN A 73 -3.34 -2.13 -7.55
C ASN A 73 -2.15 -2.91 -6.96
N SER A 74 -1.76 -4.03 -7.58
CA SER A 74 -0.58 -4.78 -7.15
C SER A 74 0.72 -3.98 -7.28
N LEU A 75 0.91 -3.20 -8.36
CA LEU A 75 2.07 -2.30 -8.48
C LEU A 75 2.10 -1.26 -7.36
N LEU A 76 0.94 -0.67 -7.03
CA LEU A 76 0.83 0.32 -5.96
C LEU A 76 1.17 -0.29 -4.59
N LEU A 77 0.51 -1.40 -4.25
CA LEU A 77 0.67 -2.07 -2.97
C LEU A 77 2.09 -2.61 -2.79
N ASN A 78 2.71 -3.19 -3.82
CA ASN A 78 4.10 -3.67 -3.74
C ASN A 78 5.11 -2.54 -3.50
N HIS A 79 4.80 -1.32 -3.93
CA HIS A 79 5.66 -0.16 -3.71
C HIS A 79 5.44 0.48 -2.34
N LEU A 80 4.17 0.64 -1.93
CA LEU A 80 3.82 1.37 -0.72
C LEU A 80 3.82 0.51 0.54
N LEU A 81 3.47 -0.77 0.42
CA LEU A 81 3.58 -1.71 1.52
C LEU A 81 5.04 -2.17 1.62
N PRO A 82 5.66 -2.10 2.80
CA PRO A 82 6.97 -2.67 3.00
C PRO A 82 6.91 -4.16 2.69
N THR A 83 7.55 -4.58 1.60
CA THR A 83 7.92 -5.99 1.49
C THR A 83 8.94 -6.24 2.61
N GLU A 84 8.63 -7.14 3.54
CA GLU A 84 9.50 -7.53 4.65
C GLU A 84 10.90 -7.86 4.12
N PHE A 85 11.79 -6.86 4.11
CA PHE A 85 13.11 -7.03 3.52
C PHE A 85 13.91 -7.84 4.52
N GLN A 86 14.09 -9.14 4.22
CA GLN A 86 14.71 -10.08 5.14
C GLN A 86 16.05 -9.57 5.71
N ALA A 87 16.83 -8.84 4.91
CA ALA A 87 18.07 -8.25 5.38
C ALA A 87 17.87 -7.06 6.33
N HIS A 88 16.82 -6.25 6.18
CA HIS A 88 16.45 -5.22 7.16
C HIS A 88 16.06 -5.85 8.50
N GLU A 89 15.17 -6.86 8.48
CA GLU A 89 14.75 -7.55 9.69
C GLU A 89 15.91 -8.28 10.38
N ARG A 90 16.83 -8.88 9.62
CA ARG A 90 18.08 -9.45 10.18
C ARG A 90 18.99 -8.39 10.79
N ALA A 91 19.15 -7.24 10.15
CA ALA A 91 19.97 -6.15 10.70
C ALA A 91 19.35 -5.58 11.99
N LYS A 92 18.02 -5.44 12.04
CA LYS A 92 17.27 -5.06 13.23
C LYS A 92 17.44 -6.07 14.35
N PHE A 93 17.28 -7.37 14.07
CA PHE A 93 17.54 -8.43 15.05
C PHE A 93 18.99 -8.42 15.54
N SER A 94 19.96 -8.27 14.64
CA SER A 94 21.38 -8.24 15.00
C SER A 94 21.77 -7.00 15.82
N SER A 95 21.02 -5.91 15.72
CA SER A 95 21.26 -4.69 16.49
C SER A 95 20.46 -4.63 17.81
N MET A 96 19.62 -5.63 18.09
CA MET A 96 18.91 -5.72 19.37
C MET A 96 19.90 -5.98 20.52
N ILE A 97 19.93 -5.07 21.48
CA ILE A 97 20.68 -5.22 22.73
C ILE A 97 19.67 -5.35 23.87
N ARG A 98 19.86 -6.35 24.73
CA ARG A 98 19.03 -6.55 25.91
C ARG A 98 19.31 -5.43 26.92
N VAL A 99 18.26 -4.72 27.31
CA VAL A 99 18.30 -3.77 28.44
C VAL A 99 18.40 -4.51 29.78
N ASP A 100 19.16 -3.95 30.73
CA ASP A 100 19.56 -4.61 31.99
C ASP A 100 18.38 -5.18 32.81
N HIS A 101 17.25 -4.47 32.85
CA HIS A 101 16.07 -4.84 33.62
C HIS A 101 15.09 -5.76 32.88
N MET A 102 15.35 -6.08 31.60
CA MET A 102 14.52 -6.99 30.82
C MET A 102 14.93 -8.43 31.08
N SER A 103 13.96 -9.33 31.28
CA SER A 103 14.25 -10.77 31.42
C SER A 103 14.66 -11.39 30.08
N CYS A 104 15.48 -12.45 30.11
CA CYS A 104 15.85 -13.20 28.89
C CYS A 104 14.62 -13.67 28.12
N ARG A 105 13.59 -14.13 28.85
CA ARG A 105 12.33 -14.59 28.26
C ARG A 105 11.65 -13.47 27.45
N ASN A 106 11.55 -12.27 28.01
CA ASN A 106 10.91 -11.15 27.33
C ASN A 106 11.73 -10.68 26.11
N PHE A 107 13.05 -10.67 26.22
CA PHE A 107 13.94 -10.34 25.11
C PHE A 107 13.80 -11.32 23.93
N ILE A 108 13.78 -12.63 24.19
CA ILE A 108 13.62 -13.65 23.15
C ILE A 108 12.21 -13.62 22.51
N LEU A 109 11.18 -13.22 23.26
CA LEU A 109 9.82 -13.14 22.75
C LEU A 109 9.55 -11.87 21.92
N GLN A 110 10.37 -10.82 22.03
CA GLN A 110 10.17 -9.56 21.30
C GLN A 110 10.19 -9.74 19.76
N PRO A 111 11.17 -10.44 19.16
CA PRO A 111 11.19 -10.69 17.72
C PRO A 111 9.95 -11.45 17.24
N ASN A 112 9.48 -12.44 18.00
CA ASN A 112 8.34 -13.28 17.60
C ASN A 112 7.01 -12.52 17.55
N ARG A 113 6.87 -11.41 18.28
CA ARG A 113 5.67 -10.55 18.21
C ARG A 113 5.60 -9.73 16.93
N GLN A 114 6.72 -9.56 16.23
CA GLN A 114 6.79 -8.78 14.99
C GLN A 114 6.50 -9.62 13.74
N VAL A 115 6.66 -10.95 13.85
CA VAL A 115 6.49 -11.91 12.73
C VAL A 115 5.04 -12.41 12.58
N SER A 116 4.16 -12.18 13.56
CA SER A 116 2.77 -12.66 13.55
C SER A 116 1.75 -11.62 13.04
N ARG A 117 2.14 -10.75 12.10
CA ARG A 117 1.19 -9.91 11.37
C ARG A 117 0.71 -10.61 10.11
#